data_AF-A0A7J8QN35-F1
#
_entry.id   AF-A0A7J8QN35-F1
#
_cell.length_a   1.000
_cell.length_b   1.000
_cell.length_c   1.000
_cell.angle_alpha   90.00
_cell.angle_beta   90.00
_cell.angle_gamma   90.00
#
_symmetry.space_group_name_H-M   'P 1'
#
loop_
_entity.id
_entity.type
_entity.pdbx_description
1 polymer ?
#
loop_
_entity_poly.entity_id
_entity_poly.type
_entity_poly.pdbx_seq_one_letter_code
_entity_poly.pdbx_strand_id
1 'polypeptide(L)'
;MAATREQRFERVTKNLKVARVFTTLVEEMKAMGLTSTDDSQCTEVMAPVAHSDRSPVLLLMGGGMGAGKSTVLKDILKEPFWAGAAGNAVVIEADAFKESDVIYRALSKRGHSDMVHTAELVHQSSTDAASSLLVTALNEGRDVIMDGTLSWIPFVLQTITMARCVHRRRYRMGAGYKKNPDGTITENYWEQIEEEDQVPEGGKRRKPYRIELVGV
;
A
#
# COMPACT_ATOMS: atom_id res chain seq x y z
N MET A 1 28.42 14.20 24.42
CA MET A 1 28.50 13.37 23.19
C MET A 1 27.14 12.99 22.59
N ALA A 2 26.01 13.09 23.30
CA ALA A 2 24.68 12.82 22.73
C ALA A 2 24.18 13.90 21.73
N ALA A 3 24.43 15.19 22.02
CA ALA A 3 24.04 16.31 21.17
C ALA A 3 24.63 16.25 19.74
N THR A 4 25.82 15.66 19.59
CA THR A 4 26.47 15.47 18.28
C THR A 4 25.91 14.29 17.50
N ARG A 5 25.19 13.36 18.15
CA ARG A 5 24.54 12.19 17.52
C ARG A 5 23.18 12.57 16.94
N GLU A 6 22.35 13.28 17.69
CA GLU A 6 21.05 13.79 17.24
C GLU A 6 21.19 14.74 16.05
N GLN A 7 22.10 15.72 16.13
CA GLN A 7 22.37 16.65 15.03
C GLN A 7 22.83 15.94 13.75
N ARG A 8 23.59 14.84 13.88
CA ARG A 8 24.01 14.02 12.73
C ARG A 8 22.85 13.21 12.17
N PHE A 9 21.98 12.66 13.02
CA PHE A 9 20.75 11.98 12.61
C PHE A 9 19.83 12.92 11.84
N GLU A 10 19.60 14.12 12.35
CA GLU A 10 18.75 15.14 11.72
C GLU A 10 19.30 15.58 10.36
N ARG A 11 20.62 15.64 10.21
CA ARG A 11 21.27 15.98 8.93
C ARG A 11 21.10 14.88 7.88
N VAL A 12 21.24 13.62 8.28
CA VAL A 12 21.05 12.46 7.38
C VAL A 12 19.61 12.37 6.94
N THR A 13 18.66 12.51 7.86
CA THR A 13 17.23 12.48 7.53
C THR A 13 16.85 13.65 6.63
N LYS A 14 17.27 14.89 6.91
CA LYS A 14 17.01 16.06 6.05
C LYS A 14 17.50 15.88 4.61
N ASN A 15 18.71 15.38 4.42
CA ASN A 15 19.30 15.21 3.09
C ASN A 15 18.64 14.10 2.26
N LEU A 16 18.07 13.09 2.92
CA LEU A 16 17.47 11.93 2.24
C LEU A 16 15.96 12.04 2.05
N LYS A 17 15.30 13.11 2.54
CA LYS A 17 13.83 13.28 2.41
C LYS A 17 13.35 13.22 0.97
N VAL A 18 14.04 13.91 0.05
CA VAL A 18 13.65 13.93 -1.37
C VAL A 18 13.89 12.56 -2.00
N ALA A 19 15.06 11.96 -1.76
CA ALA A 19 15.39 10.62 -2.25
C ALA A 19 14.39 9.56 -1.75
N ARG A 20 13.90 9.70 -0.51
CA ARG A 20 12.87 8.84 0.07
C ARG A 20 11.58 8.90 -0.74
N VAL A 21 11.06 10.10 -1.03
CA VAL A 21 9.82 10.27 -1.82
C VAL A 21 9.95 9.61 -3.19
N PHE A 22 11.06 9.86 -3.91
CA PHE A 22 11.28 9.22 -5.21
C PHE A 22 11.40 7.70 -5.12
N THR A 23 12.09 7.18 -4.11
CA THR A 23 12.24 5.72 -3.92
C THR A 23 10.89 5.08 -3.62
N THR A 24 10.08 5.70 -2.75
CA THR A 24 8.73 5.23 -2.43
C THR A 24 7.85 5.18 -3.68
N LEU A 25 7.81 6.26 -4.48
CA LEU A 25 7.05 6.28 -5.73
C LEU A 25 7.50 5.17 -6.70
N VAL A 26 8.81 4.95 -6.82
CA VAL A 26 9.36 3.87 -7.67
C VAL A 26 8.91 2.50 -7.18
N GLU A 27 8.93 2.24 -5.87
CA GLU A 27 8.45 0.96 -5.32
C GLU A 27 6.94 0.78 -5.50
N GLU A 28 6.14 1.85 -5.36
CA GLU A 28 4.70 1.82 -5.66
C GLU A 28 4.45 1.52 -7.15
N MET A 29 5.20 2.14 -8.07
CA MET A 29 5.12 1.87 -9.51
C MET A 29 5.50 0.42 -9.85
N LYS A 30 6.54 -0.12 -9.20
CA LYS A 30 6.93 -1.54 -9.35
C LYS A 30 5.83 -2.47 -8.85
N ALA A 31 5.25 -2.20 -7.68
CA ALA A 31 4.15 -2.99 -7.13
C ALA A 31 2.90 -2.96 -8.02
N MET A 32 2.67 -1.85 -8.72
CA MET A 32 1.60 -1.73 -9.73
C MET A 32 1.94 -2.42 -11.06
N GLY A 33 3.19 -2.83 -11.29
CA GLY A 33 3.65 -3.45 -12.54
C GLY A 33 3.92 -2.47 -13.68
N LEU A 34 4.17 -1.19 -13.38
CA LEU A 34 4.31 -0.12 -14.37
C LEU A 34 5.74 0.05 -14.94
N THR A 35 6.71 -0.78 -14.53
CA THR A 35 8.10 -0.67 -15.00
C THR A 35 8.33 -1.54 -16.25
N SER A 36 7.89 -1.08 -17.42
CA SER A 36 8.41 -1.56 -18.70
C SER A 36 9.65 -0.74 -19.05
N THR A 37 10.83 -1.34 -18.94
CA THR A 37 12.08 -0.77 -19.47
C THR A 37 12.21 -1.16 -20.95
N ASP A 38 11.23 -0.77 -21.77
CA ASP A 38 11.33 -0.93 -23.21
C ASP A 38 10.68 0.29 -23.88
N ASP A 39 11.51 1.10 -24.53
CA ASP A 39 11.15 2.31 -25.29
C ASP A 39 10.41 1.98 -26.60
N SER A 40 9.49 1.03 -26.58
CA SER A 40 8.67 0.76 -27.76
C SER A 40 7.27 0.32 -27.41
N GLN A 41 6.35 1.21 -27.78
CA GLN A 41 4.91 1.06 -27.83
C GLN A 41 4.23 1.10 -26.46
N CYS A 42 3.45 2.17 -26.27
CA CYS A 42 2.27 2.18 -25.43
C CYS A 42 1.29 1.11 -25.92
N THR A 43 1.60 -0.16 -25.71
CA THR A 43 0.59 -1.19 -25.68
C THR A 43 -0.08 -1.02 -24.32
N GLU A 44 -1.27 -0.41 -24.33
CA GLU A 44 -2.28 -0.68 -23.31
C GLU A 44 -2.14 -2.14 -22.92
N VAL A 45 -1.79 -2.39 -21.66
CA VAL A 45 -1.66 -3.74 -21.12
C VAL A 45 -3.05 -4.34 -21.23
N MET A 46 -3.28 -5.04 -22.35
CA MET A 46 -4.44 -5.89 -22.54
C MET A 46 -4.34 -6.95 -21.47
N ALA A 47 -4.98 -6.66 -20.33
CA ALA A 47 -5.26 -7.66 -19.33
C ALA A 47 -5.89 -8.85 -20.08
N PRO A 48 -5.48 -10.10 -19.78
CA PRO A 48 -6.10 -11.26 -20.41
C PRO A 48 -7.61 -11.09 -20.28
N VAL A 49 -8.32 -11.16 -21.41
CA VAL A 49 -9.75 -10.81 -21.59
C VAL A 49 -10.67 -11.42 -20.51
N ALA A 50 -10.22 -12.49 -19.84
CA ALA A 50 -10.88 -13.11 -18.69
C ALA A 50 -10.93 -12.25 -17.40
N HIS A 51 -10.04 -11.26 -17.21
CA HIS A 51 -9.99 -10.43 -16.00
C HIS A 51 -10.91 -9.21 -16.05
N SER A 52 -11.24 -8.68 -17.24
CA SER A 52 -12.12 -7.51 -17.37
C SER A 52 -13.60 -7.80 -17.11
N ASP A 53 -14.01 -9.07 -17.11
CA ASP A 53 -15.41 -9.47 -16.97
C ASP A 53 -15.76 -10.02 -15.58
N ARG A 54 -14.83 -10.06 -14.62
CA ARG A 54 -15.12 -10.45 -13.23
C ARG A 54 -15.03 -9.27 -12.27
N SER A 55 -15.66 -9.42 -11.10
CA SER A 55 -15.41 -8.51 -9.98
C SER A 55 -13.96 -8.66 -9.50
N PRO A 56 -13.26 -7.53 -9.20
CA PRO A 56 -11.95 -7.58 -8.57
C PRO A 56 -12.08 -8.07 -7.12
N VAL A 57 -11.00 -8.62 -6.57
CA VAL A 57 -10.96 -9.20 -5.23
C VAL A 57 -10.03 -8.38 -4.33
N LEU A 58 -10.54 -8.03 -3.14
CA LEU A 58 -9.73 -7.53 -2.04
C LEU A 58 -9.63 -8.65 -0.98
N LEU A 59 -8.46 -9.26 -0.88
CA LEU A 59 -8.15 -10.24 0.14
C LEU A 59 -7.45 -9.54 1.32
N LEU A 60 -8.11 -9.54 2.47
CA LEU A 60 -7.57 -9.05 3.73
C LEU A 60 -6.97 -10.23 4.51
N MET A 61 -5.66 -10.26 4.65
CA MET A 61 -4.96 -11.25 5.47
C MET A 61 -4.63 -10.63 6.82
N GLY A 62 -5.24 -11.17 7.88
CA GLY A 62 -5.04 -10.75 9.27
C GLY A 62 -4.29 -11.80 10.07
N GLY A 63 -3.33 -11.38 10.88
CA GLY A 63 -2.61 -12.27 11.77
C GLY A 63 -1.44 -11.60 12.47
N GLY A 64 -1.08 -12.08 13.65
CA GLY A 64 0.04 -11.55 14.43
C GLY A 64 1.38 -11.64 13.69
N MET A 65 2.38 -10.90 14.17
CA MET A 65 3.76 -11.12 13.74
C MET A 65 4.16 -12.58 14.06
N GLY A 66 4.76 -13.27 13.09
CA GLY A 66 5.15 -14.67 13.26
C GLY A 66 4.02 -15.70 13.16
N ALA A 67 2.77 -15.30 12.87
CA ALA A 67 1.65 -16.22 12.70
C ALA A 67 1.78 -17.17 11.48
N GLY A 68 2.69 -16.88 10.56
CA GLY A 68 2.90 -17.69 9.35
C GLY A 68 2.13 -17.19 8.12
N LYS A 69 1.68 -15.92 8.12
CA LYS A 69 0.98 -15.28 6.98
C LYS A 69 1.70 -15.47 5.65
N SER A 70 3.02 -15.31 5.62
CA SER A 70 3.82 -15.48 4.41
C SER A 70 3.79 -16.92 3.86
N THR A 71 3.61 -17.93 4.72
CA THR A 71 3.43 -19.32 4.30
C THR A 71 2.07 -19.52 3.65
N VAL A 72 1.02 -19.01 4.30
CA VAL A 72 -0.36 -19.05 3.77
C VAL A 72 -0.45 -18.30 2.44
N LEU A 73 0.18 -17.12 2.34
CA LEU A 73 0.23 -16.32 1.12
C LEU A 73 0.86 -17.10 -0.05
N LYS A 74 1.95 -17.83 0.19
CA LYS A 74 2.59 -18.66 -0.83
C LYS A 74 1.68 -19.76 -1.35
N ASP A 75 0.80 -20.29 -0.51
CA ASP A 75 -0.14 -21.33 -0.93
C ASP A 75 -1.35 -20.74 -1.64
N ILE A 76 -1.87 -19.60 -1.18
CA ILE A 76 -2.93 -18.84 -1.85
C ILE A 76 -2.51 -18.45 -3.26
N LEU A 77 -1.28 -17.95 -3.45
CA LEU A 77 -0.77 -17.55 -4.77
C LEU A 77 -0.63 -18.72 -5.76
N LYS A 78 -0.60 -19.98 -5.29
CA LYS A 78 -0.60 -21.18 -6.15
C LYS A 78 -2.01 -21.60 -6.58
N GLU A 79 -3.06 -21.13 -5.90
CA GLU A 79 -4.43 -21.49 -6.25
C GLU A 79 -4.76 -21.03 -7.67
N PRO A 80 -5.56 -21.77 -8.45
CA PRO A 80 -5.82 -21.44 -9.86
C PRO A 80 -6.34 -20.01 -10.09
N PHE A 81 -7.13 -19.49 -9.14
CA PHE A 81 -7.63 -18.12 -9.18
C PHE A 81 -6.48 -17.11 -9.16
N TRP A 82 -5.54 -17.27 -8.22
CA TRP A 82 -4.41 -16.37 -8.09
C TRP A 82 -3.29 -16.72 -9.05
N ALA A 83 -2.99 -17.98 -9.38
CA ALA A 83 -1.93 -18.35 -10.31
C ALA A 83 -2.12 -17.74 -11.72
N GLY A 84 -3.38 -17.60 -12.18
CA GLY A 84 -3.71 -16.88 -13.41
C GLY A 84 -3.79 -15.35 -13.27
N ALA A 85 -3.93 -14.84 -12.03
CA ALA A 85 -4.04 -13.42 -11.68
C ALA A 85 -2.75 -12.85 -11.04
N ALA A 86 -1.78 -13.69 -10.68
CA ALA A 86 -0.65 -13.37 -9.80
C ALA A 86 0.39 -12.49 -10.49
N GLY A 87 0.36 -12.43 -11.83
CA GLY A 87 1.09 -11.41 -12.57
C GLY A 87 0.51 -10.00 -12.39
N ASN A 88 -0.75 -9.87 -11.95
CA ASN A 88 -1.50 -8.61 -11.91
C ASN A 88 -2.07 -8.26 -10.52
N ALA A 89 -2.07 -9.17 -9.54
CA ALA A 89 -2.51 -8.86 -8.18
C ALA A 89 -1.47 -7.98 -7.46
N VAL A 90 -1.94 -6.95 -6.76
CA VAL A 90 -1.08 -6.06 -5.98
C VAL A 90 -1.02 -6.58 -4.55
N VAL A 91 0.16 -7.06 -4.13
CA VAL A 91 0.41 -7.48 -2.75
C VAL A 91 0.93 -6.28 -1.96
N ILE A 92 0.29 -5.99 -0.84
CA ILE A 92 0.61 -4.83 -0.01
C ILE A 92 1.00 -5.29 1.38
N GLU A 93 2.26 -5.07 1.74
CA GLU A 93 2.82 -5.32 3.07
C GLU A 93 3.56 -4.05 3.51
N ALA A 94 3.12 -3.44 4.61
CA ALA A 94 3.73 -2.19 5.09
C ALA A 94 5.22 -2.38 5.47
N ASP A 95 5.59 -3.55 5.99
CA ASP A 95 6.96 -3.83 6.41
C ASP A 95 7.93 -3.98 5.22
N ALA A 96 7.45 -4.40 4.05
CA ALA A 96 8.28 -4.46 2.83
C ALA A 96 8.80 -3.06 2.43
N PHE A 97 8.02 -2.00 2.67
CA PHE A 97 8.45 -0.62 2.44
C PHE A 97 9.48 -0.12 3.45
N LYS A 98 9.62 -0.75 4.62
CA LYS A 98 10.67 -0.39 5.59
C LYS A 98 12.05 -0.79 5.07
N GLU A 99 12.16 -1.96 4.44
CA GLU A 99 13.44 -2.49 3.94
C GLU A 99 13.96 -1.75 2.70
N SER A 100 13.08 -1.14 1.92
CA SER A 100 13.43 -0.33 0.75
C SER A 100 13.73 1.15 1.10
N ASP A 101 13.36 1.59 2.31
CA ASP A 101 13.55 2.98 2.75
C ASP A 101 15.04 3.36 2.82
N VAL A 102 15.42 4.40 2.07
CA VAL A 102 16.81 4.89 1.98
C VAL A 102 17.36 5.40 3.31
N ILE A 103 16.50 5.92 4.19
CA ILE A 103 16.87 6.36 5.55
C ILE A 103 17.08 5.13 6.42
N TYR A 104 16.20 4.13 6.36
CA TYR A 104 16.37 2.86 7.08
C TYR A 104 17.69 2.17 6.69
N ARG A 105 17.98 2.07 5.39
CA ARG A 105 19.24 1.51 4.86
C ARG A 105 20.48 2.32 5.27
N ALA A 106 20.40 3.65 5.22
CA ALA A 106 21.52 4.52 5.59
C ALA A 106 21.86 4.44 7.09
N LEU A 107 20.83 4.29 7.93
CA LEU A 107 20.98 4.20 9.38
C LEU A 107 21.40 2.80 9.83
N SER A 108 20.82 1.73 9.27
CA SER A 108 21.19 0.33 9.57
C SER A 108 22.64 0.00 9.23
N LYS A 109 23.19 0.56 8.14
CA LYS A 109 24.60 0.38 7.75
C LYS A 109 25.62 1.07 8.67
N ARG A 110 25.20 1.99 9.55
CA ARG A 110 26.09 2.83 10.35
C ARG A 110 26.22 2.40 11.83
N GLY A 111 25.59 1.29 12.22
CA GLY A 111 25.80 0.63 13.52
C GLY A 111 24.51 0.22 14.23
N HIS A 112 24.61 -0.78 15.13
CA HIS A 112 23.47 -1.46 15.78
C HIS A 112 22.76 -0.70 16.92
N SER A 113 23.25 0.47 17.36
CA SER A 113 22.86 0.98 18.69
C SER A 113 21.47 1.61 18.80
N ASP A 114 20.67 1.68 17.72
CA ASP A 114 19.32 2.26 17.79
C ASP A 114 18.39 1.77 16.66
N MET A 115 18.38 0.46 16.42
CA MET A 115 17.50 -0.14 15.40
C MET A 115 16.01 0.08 15.70
N VAL A 116 15.63 0.16 16.99
CA VAL A 116 14.25 0.41 17.42
C VAL A 116 13.81 1.82 17.03
N HIS A 117 14.60 2.84 17.39
CA HIS A 117 14.32 4.22 17.00
C HIS A 117 14.33 4.42 15.48
N THR A 118 15.24 3.73 14.78
CA THR A 118 15.31 3.76 13.32
C THR A 118 14.06 3.16 12.67
N ALA A 119 13.54 2.04 13.20
CA ALA A 119 12.33 1.40 12.70
C ALA A 119 11.08 2.25 12.95
N GLU A 120 10.99 2.90 14.11
CA GLU A 120 9.89 3.82 14.46
C GLU A 120 9.88 5.04 13.55
N LEU A 121 11.05 5.63 13.25
CA LEU A 121 11.18 6.79 12.36
C LEU A 121 10.67 6.51 10.94
N VAL A 122 10.86 5.29 10.44
CA VAL A 122 10.40 4.94 9.08
C VAL A 122 8.98 4.40 9.05
N HIS A 123 8.47 3.92 10.19
CA HIS A 123 7.18 3.26 10.29
C HIS A 123 6.04 4.06 9.67
N GLN A 124 5.94 5.36 9.99
CA GLN A 124 4.85 6.18 9.48
C GLN A 124 4.86 6.25 7.95
N SER A 125 6.02 6.48 7.32
CA SER A 125 6.03 6.60 5.85
C SER A 125 5.95 5.26 5.13
N SER A 126 6.33 4.15 5.77
CA SER A 126 6.02 2.81 5.23
C SER A 126 4.53 2.53 5.27
N THR A 127 3.85 2.93 6.35
CA THR A 127 2.39 2.85 6.47
C THR A 127 1.69 3.78 5.46
N ASP A 128 2.21 4.99 5.27
CA ASP A 128 1.67 5.93 4.28
C ASP A 128 1.84 5.40 2.85
N ALA A 129 3.01 4.84 2.51
CA ALA A 129 3.27 4.23 1.20
C ALA A 129 2.34 3.04 0.92
N ALA A 130 2.18 2.14 1.90
CA ALA A 130 1.24 1.03 1.78
C ALA A 130 -0.21 1.51 1.59
N SER A 131 -0.60 2.58 2.28
CA SER A 131 -1.93 3.19 2.15
C SER A 131 -2.13 3.87 0.79
N SER A 132 -1.10 4.54 0.26
CA SER A 132 -1.07 5.16 -1.07
C SER A 132 -1.26 4.10 -2.16
N LEU A 133 -0.47 3.03 -2.08
CA LEU A 133 -0.58 1.90 -3.00
C LEU A 133 -1.97 1.25 -2.93
N LEU A 134 -2.52 1.08 -1.71
CA LEU A 134 -3.83 0.46 -1.51
C LEU A 134 -4.96 1.26 -2.16
N VAL A 135 -5.04 2.56 -1.90
CA VAL A 135 -6.10 3.39 -2.51
C VAL A 135 -5.95 3.45 -4.02
N THR A 136 -4.72 3.51 -4.53
CA THR A 136 -4.43 3.53 -5.97
C THR A 136 -4.86 2.22 -6.64
N ALA A 137 -4.42 1.07 -6.11
CA ALA A 137 -4.79 -0.24 -6.64
C ALA A 137 -6.31 -0.47 -6.60
N LEU A 138 -6.97 -0.08 -5.49
CA LEU A 138 -8.41 -0.23 -5.35
C LEU A 138 -9.20 0.64 -6.34
N ASN A 139 -8.79 1.90 -6.51
CA ASN A 139 -9.32 2.81 -7.49
C ASN A 139 -9.23 2.23 -8.92
N GLU A 140 -8.08 1.65 -9.28
CA GLU A 140 -7.81 1.05 -10.59
C GLU A 140 -8.49 -0.31 -10.82
N GLY A 141 -9.26 -0.83 -9.85
CA GLY A 141 -9.97 -2.09 -10.02
C GLY A 141 -9.05 -3.32 -10.03
N ARG A 142 -7.86 -3.23 -9.45
CA ARG A 142 -6.89 -4.33 -9.37
C ARG A 142 -7.29 -5.34 -8.30
N ASP A 143 -6.96 -6.61 -8.48
CA ASP A 143 -6.98 -7.53 -7.34
C ASP A 143 -5.91 -7.11 -6.33
N VAL A 144 -6.27 -7.07 -5.06
CA VAL A 144 -5.41 -6.61 -3.98
C VAL A 144 -5.34 -7.69 -2.90
N ILE A 145 -4.13 -8.00 -2.46
CA ILE A 145 -3.88 -8.79 -1.27
C ILE A 145 -3.23 -7.86 -0.24
N MET A 146 -3.95 -7.55 0.83
CA MET A 146 -3.44 -6.74 1.92
C MET A 146 -2.97 -7.66 3.05
N ASP A 147 -1.66 -7.72 3.26
CA ASP A 147 -1.03 -8.41 4.38
C ASP A 147 -0.84 -7.44 5.55
N GLY A 148 -1.55 -7.69 6.65
CA GLY A 148 -1.43 -6.88 7.86
C GLY A 148 -1.84 -7.63 9.12
N THR A 149 -1.72 -6.97 10.27
CA THR A 149 -2.28 -7.51 11.51
C THR A 149 -3.80 -7.37 11.56
N LEU A 150 -4.35 -6.39 10.84
CA LEU A 150 -5.77 -6.00 10.85
C LEU A 150 -6.33 -5.73 12.25
N SER A 151 -5.45 -5.40 13.22
CA SER A 151 -5.83 -5.16 14.61
C SER A 151 -6.46 -3.79 14.85
N TRP A 152 -6.32 -2.87 13.89
CA TRP A 152 -6.87 -1.52 13.99
C TRP A 152 -8.23 -1.42 13.29
N ILE A 153 -9.31 -1.67 14.04
CA ILE A 153 -10.68 -1.82 13.51
C ILE A 153 -11.14 -0.61 12.67
N PRO A 154 -10.95 0.66 13.08
CA PRO A 154 -11.41 1.80 12.28
C PRO A 154 -10.82 1.82 10.87
N PHE A 155 -9.52 1.51 10.74
CA PHE A 155 -8.84 1.42 9.45
C PHE A 155 -9.46 0.33 8.57
N VAL A 156 -9.71 -0.87 9.14
CA VAL A 156 -10.29 -1.99 8.40
C VAL A 156 -11.70 -1.66 7.91
N LEU A 157 -12.54 -1.09 8.77
CA LEU A 157 -13.92 -0.72 8.41
C LEU A 157 -13.97 0.38 7.34
N GLN A 158 -13.12 1.40 7.46
CA GLN A 158 -13.03 2.45 6.45
C GLN A 158 -12.52 1.88 5.11
N THR A 159 -11.55 0.95 5.13
CA THR A 159 -11.03 0.28 3.93
C THR A 159 -12.09 -0.58 3.24
N ILE A 160 -12.87 -1.36 4.00
CA ILE A 160 -14.01 -2.12 3.47
C ILE A 160 -15.05 -1.19 2.85
N THR A 161 -15.33 -0.06 3.50
CA THR A 161 -16.28 0.95 3.00
C THR A 161 -15.80 1.55 1.68
N MET A 162 -14.52 1.94 1.61
CA MET A 162 -13.88 2.41 0.40
C MET A 162 -13.99 1.36 -0.71
N ALA A 163 -13.53 0.12 -0.48
CA ALA A 163 -13.55 -0.97 -1.47
C ALA A 163 -14.97 -1.27 -2.00
N ARG A 164 -16.00 -1.14 -1.15
CA ARG A 164 -17.41 -1.26 -1.59
C ARG A 164 -17.86 -0.12 -2.49
N CYS A 165 -17.23 1.05 -2.41
CA CYS A 165 -17.64 2.26 -3.12
C CYS A 165 -16.72 2.67 -4.29
N VAL A 166 -15.48 2.17 -4.39
CA VAL A 166 -14.51 2.57 -5.43
C VAL A 166 -14.99 2.34 -6.87
N HIS A 167 -15.97 1.43 -7.05
CA HIS A 167 -16.60 1.19 -8.36
C HIS A 167 -17.53 2.32 -8.81
N ARG A 168 -17.88 3.26 -7.92
CA ARG A 168 -18.74 4.43 -8.19
C ARG A 168 -18.05 5.77 -7.95
N ARG A 169 -17.02 5.81 -7.11
CA ARG A 169 -16.35 7.04 -6.66
C ARG A 169 -14.86 6.79 -6.59
N ARG A 170 -14.04 7.81 -6.83
CA ARG A 170 -12.60 7.74 -6.51
C ARG A 170 -12.36 8.18 -5.08
N TYR A 171 -11.28 7.65 -4.52
CA TYR A 171 -10.81 7.97 -3.18
C TYR A 171 -9.35 8.42 -3.22
N ARG A 172 -8.93 9.15 -2.19
CA ARG A 172 -7.53 9.42 -1.87
C ARG A 172 -7.25 9.08 -0.42
N MET A 173 -5.97 9.04 -0.06
CA MET A 173 -5.58 8.98 1.34
C MET A 173 -6.12 10.19 2.09
N GLY A 174 -6.74 9.93 3.24
CA GLY A 174 -7.13 10.93 4.21
C GLY A 174 -5.98 11.26 5.17
N ALA A 175 -6.30 12.05 6.20
CA ALA A 175 -5.33 12.47 7.21
C ALA A 175 -4.75 11.33 8.08
N GLY A 176 -5.33 10.13 8.03
CA GLY A 176 -5.02 9.02 8.91
C GLY A 176 -5.47 9.26 10.35
N TYR A 177 -4.77 8.66 11.30
CA TYR A 177 -4.94 8.92 12.73
C TYR A 177 -4.05 10.09 13.16
N LYS A 178 -4.65 11.14 13.71
CA LYS A 178 -3.96 12.30 14.27
C LYS A 178 -4.58 12.69 15.61
N LYS A 179 -3.71 12.89 16.60
CA LYS A 179 -4.09 13.49 17.88
C LYS A 179 -3.73 14.97 17.87
N ASN A 180 -4.74 15.83 17.98
CA ASN A 180 -4.56 17.28 17.96
C ASN A 180 -4.05 17.79 19.32
N PRO A 181 -3.47 19.00 19.38
CA PRO A 181 -2.95 19.59 20.63
C PRO A 181 -4.02 19.78 21.72
N ASP A 182 -5.28 19.96 21.32
CA ASP A 182 -6.44 20.09 22.21
C ASP A 182 -6.94 18.73 22.75
N GLY A 183 -6.28 17.63 22.38
CA GLY A 183 -6.62 16.27 22.79
C GLY A 183 -7.69 15.60 21.92
N THR A 184 -8.27 16.31 20.93
CA THR A 184 -9.20 15.71 19.98
C THR A 184 -8.47 14.73 19.05
N ILE A 185 -9.20 13.71 18.59
CA ILE A 185 -8.67 12.69 17.69
C ILE A 185 -9.38 12.84 16.35
N THR A 186 -8.60 13.05 15.29
CA THR A 186 -9.06 12.94 13.91
C THR A 186 -8.64 11.57 13.39
N GLU A 187 -9.60 10.78 12.93
CA GLU A 187 -9.34 9.44 12.38
C GLU A 187 -10.08 9.28 11.05
N ASN A 188 -9.39 9.59 9.96
CA ASN A 188 -9.93 9.49 8.61
C ASN A 188 -8.87 8.99 7.64
N TYR A 189 -8.97 7.73 7.22
CA TYR A 189 -7.99 7.08 6.37
C TYR A 189 -8.26 7.29 4.87
N TRP A 190 -9.53 7.50 4.48
CA TRP A 190 -9.92 7.59 3.08
C TRP A 190 -10.88 8.74 2.84
N GLU A 191 -10.54 9.61 1.89
CA GLU A 191 -11.39 10.73 1.49
C GLU A 191 -11.95 10.46 0.10
N GLN A 192 -13.24 10.70 -0.08
CA GLN A 192 -13.85 10.69 -1.41
C GLN A 192 -13.38 11.91 -2.19
N ILE A 193 -13.08 11.71 -3.46
CA ILE A 193 -12.82 12.80 -4.39
C ILE A 193 -14.13 13.11 -5.12
N GLU A 194 -14.51 14.38 -5.16
CA GLU A 194 -15.56 14.87 -6.06
C GLU A 194 -15.01 14.84 -7.50
N GLU A 195 -15.10 13.69 -8.15
CA GLU A 195 -15.06 13.63 -9.60
C GLU A 195 -16.50 13.75 -10.09
N GLU A 196 -16.77 14.72 -10.99
CA GLU A 196 -17.94 14.65 -11.86
C GLU A 196 -17.99 13.25 -12.46
N ASP A 197 -19.19 12.64 -12.56
CA ASP A 197 -19.43 11.30 -13.08
C ASP A 197 -18.75 11.08 -14.45
N GLN A 198 -17.44 10.83 -14.46
CA GLN A 198 -16.69 10.46 -15.64
C GLN A 198 -17.08 9.01 -15.91
N VAL A 199 -18.10 8.86 -16.73
CA VAL A 199 -18.38 7.61 -17.42
C VAL A 199 -17.04 7.16 -18.01
N PRO A 200 -16.47 6.02 -17.59
CA PRO A 200 -15.17 5.60 -18.07
C PRO A 200 -15.20 5.55 -19.61
N GLU A 201 -14.21 6.17 -20.26
CA GLU A 201 -13.99 6.03 -21.69
C GLU A 201 -14.02 4.52 -22.03
N GLY A 202 -15.00 4.10 -22.83
CA GLY A 202 -15.25 2.68 -23.14
C GLY A 202 -16.53 2.06 -22.56
N GLY A 203 -17.34 2.80 -21.79
CA GLY A 203 -18.74 2.42 -21.46
C GLY A 203 -18.92 1.24 -20.49
N LYS A 204 -17.84 0.57 -20.06
CA LYS A 204 -17.90 -0.50 -19.05
C LYS A 204 -17.84 0.11 -17.64
N ARG A 205 -18.94 0.06 -16.91
CA ARG A 205 -18.95 0.43 -15.48
C ARG A 205 -18.03 -0.52 -14.69
N ARG A 206 -17.21 0.04 -13.80
CA ARG A 206 -16.38 -0.73 -12.87
C ARG A 206 -17.27 -1.64 -12.01
N LYS A 207 -16.82 -2.87 -11.78
CA LYS A 207 -17.55 -3.86 -10.97
C LYS A 207 -17.24 -3.67 -9.48
N PRO A 208 -18.21 -3.94 -8.59
CA PRO A 208 -17.95 -3.90 -7.15
C PRO A 208 -16.94 -4.99 -6.76
N TYR A 209 -16.10 -4.68 -5.77
CA TYR A 209 -15.14 -5.63 -5.21
C TYR A 209 -15.83 -6.78 -4.47
N ARG A 210 -15.30 -7.99 -4.64
CA ARG A 210 -15.51 -9.09 -3.69
C ARG A 210 -14.46 -8.96 -2.59
N ILE A 211 -14.89 -8.96 -1.34
CA ILE A 211 -14.00 -8.81 -0.18
C ILE A 211 -13.92 -10.15 0.54
N GLU A 212 -12.71 -10.63 0.77
CA GLU A 212 -12.42 -11.88 1.48
C GLU A 212 -11.52 -11.57 2.68
N LEU A 213 -11.70 -12.34 3.77
CA LEU A 213 -10.93 -12.19 5.00
C LEU A 213 -10.34 -13.55 5.36
N VAL A 214 -9.03 -13.59 5.57
CA VAL A 214 -8.30 -14.78 6.03
C VAL A 214 -7.61 -14.43 7.35
N GLY A 215 -7.94 -15.18 8.40
CA GLY A 215 -7.24 -15.12 9.69
C GLY A 215 -6.16 -16.19 9.75
N VAL A 216 -4.96 -15.81 10.18
CA VAL A 216 -3.79 -16.69 10.36
C VAL A 216 -3.33 -16.65 11.81
#